data_AF-A0A2I1C5S0-F1
#
_entry.id   AF-A0A2I1C5S0-F1
#
_cell.length_a   1.000
_cell.length_b   1.000
_cell.length_c   1.000
_cell.angle_alpha   90.00
_cell.angle_beta   90.00
_cell.angle_gamma   90.00
#
_symmetry.space_group_name_H-M   'P 1'
#
loop_
_entity.id
_entity.type
_entity.pdbx_description
1 polymer ?
#
loop_
_entity_poly.entity_id
_entity_poly.type
_entity_poly.pdbx_seq_one_letter_code
_entity_poly.pdbx_strand_id
1 'polypeptide(L)'
;MIGFLSQKPKSMSLLAAAFLLLGHLTPAVIGLRTTPGSPCANVCNKVSSNTTASEIVCLDEQFSQTTKGSDFQNCVECQLESTYSDSSSGQADVDWGLYNLRYAFSSCVYGFPEQVANISSPCVVSCQSLSSALEYDLDDPSGVNFDTWCGASSFADNIISQCEFCYNLTSNMTDSQVYLANFLEALRYNCHFRTPTSKAFPISPSRVFSESLLPQSTVDLISPSAKPNSGSSRLALIIALPILGFVILICILAVGCFFFIRWRRKQARKNRRSDHLHARWNDTTISTPAHGAWADPAMYSQPMHHPGSGHGFNFVDTDGRTQEVGFSKTHYVEINESPVTVPSTTHSPEQEKGYHAQTYFPERSISPPQKQ
;
A
#
# COMPACT_ATOMS: atom_id res chain seq x y z
N MET A 1 57.72 -37.68 74.44
CA MET A 1 57.49 -37.83 72.99
C MET A 1 56.00 -37.64 72.74
N ILE A 2 55.60 -36.50 72.17
CA ILE A 2 55.11 -36.30 70.78
C ILE A 2 53.83 -37.14 70.53
N GLY A 3 52.69 -36.60 70.08
CA GLY A 3 52.39 -35.28 69.55
C GLY A 3 50.90 -35.12 69.22
N PHE A 4 50.49 -33.86 69.06
CA PHE A 4 49.15 -33.43 68.66
C PHE A 4 48.96 -33.59 67.14
N LEU A 5 47.85 -34.20 66.73
CA LEU A 5 47.40 -34.23 65.33
C LEU A 5 46.64 -32.95 64.99
N SER A 6 47.27 -32.09 64.18
CA SER A 6 46.65 -30.93 63.55
C SER A 6 46.15 -31.33 62.16
N GLN A 7 44.83 -31.35 61.97
CA GLN A 7 44.21 -31.51 60.65
C GLN A 7 44.16 -30.15 59.94
N LYS A 8 44.95 -30.01 58.86
CA LYS A 8 44.85 -28.89 57.91
C LYS A 8 43.56 -29.00 57.08
N PRO A 9 42.72 -27.95 56.99
CA PRO A 9 41.64 -27.91 56.02
C PRO A 9 42.21 -27.71 54.61
N LYS A 10 41.64 -28.47 53.69
CA LYS A 10 42.08 -28.67 52.30
C LYS A 10 41.84 -27.40 51.48
N SER A 11 42.91 -26.92 50.84
CA SER A 11 42.96 -25.83 49.86
C SER A 11 42.07 -26.02 48.61
N MET A 12 41.33 -27.14 48.51
CA MET A 12 40.41 -27.44 47.40
C MET A 12 39.07 -26.71 47.50
N SER A 13 38.69 -26.20 48.68
CA SER A 13 37.41 -25.49 48.85
C SER A 13 37.43 -24.07 48.29
N LEU A 14 38.62 -23.44 48.22
CA LEU A 14 38.78 -22.07 47.71
C LEU A 14 38.71 -22.01 46.18
N LEU A 15 39.21 -23.04 45.48
CA LEU A 15 39.09 -23.13 44.02
C LEU A 15 37.66 -23.45 43.58
N ALA A 16 36.92 -24.29 44.31
CA ALA A 16 35.52 -24.56 44.04
C ALA A 16 34.62 -23.33 44.25
N ALA A 17 34.91 -22.52 45.28
CA ALA A 17 34.23 -21.23 45.49
C ALA A 17 34.58 -20.20 44.41
N ALA A 18 35.81 -20.19 43.89
CA ALA A 18 36.22 -19.32 42.78
C ALA A 18 35.52 -19.70 41.45
N PHE A 19 35.32 -20.99 41.17
CA PHE A 19 34.56 -21.42 39.98
C PHE A 19 33.05 -21.14 40.10
N LEU A 20 32.48 -21.16 41.30
CA LEU A 20 31.07 -20.76 41.53
C LEU A 20 30.87 -19.24 41.42
N LEU A 21 31.88 -18.43 41.73
CA LEU A 21 31.85 -16.96 41.56
C LEU A 21 32.12 -16.51 40.10
N LEU A 22 32.83 -17.32 39.30
CA LEU A 22 32.98 -17.09 37.85
C LEU A 22 31.75 -17.52 37.02
N GLY A 23 30.76 -18.17 37.64
CA GLY A 23 29.49 -18.56 37.02
C GLY A 23 28.47 -17.42 36.90
N HIS A 24 28.75 -16.23 37.46
CA HIS A 24 28.01 -15.01 37.17
C HIS A 24 28.52 -14.38 35.86
N LEU A 25 28.54 -15.16 34.78
CA LEU A 25 28.36 -14.58 33.46
C LEU A 25 26.97 -13.93 33.51
N THR A 26 26.96 -12.61 33.59
CA THR A 26 25.75 -11.79 33.51
C THR A 26 24.88 -12.36 32.40
N PRO A 27 23.62 -12.76 32.67
CA PRO A 27 22.73 -13.17 31.59
C PRO A 27 22.79 -12.05 30.54
N ALA A 28 23.09 -12.40 29.29
CA ALA A 28 22.94 -11.46 28.18
C ALA A 28 21.52 -10.96 28.29
N VAL A 29 21.40 -9.69 28.60
CA VAL A 29 20.13 -9.23 29.08
C VAL A 29 19.28 -8.90 27.88
N ILE A 30 18.11 -9.51 27.88
CA ILE A 30 16.97 -9.39 26.98
C ILE A 30 16.34 -8.01 27.19
N GLY A 31 16.32 -7.17 26.14
CA GLY A 31 15.75 -5.83 26.18
C GLY A 31 16.20 -4.96 25.01
N LEU A 32 15.48 -3.85 24.80
CA LEU A 32 15.74 -2.91 23.73
C LEU A 32 16.70 -1.81 24.18
N ARG A 33 17.53 -1.31 23.26
CA ARG A 33 18.45 -0.20 23.53
C ARG A 33 17.66 1.09 23.81
N THR A 34 18.07 1.81 24.85
CA THR A 34 17.47 3.08 25.31
C THR A 34 18.53 4.14 25.60
N THR A 35 18.11 5.41 25.68
CA THR A 35 18.99 6.48 26.16
C THR A 35 19.43 6.22 27.60
N PRO A 36 20.72 6.39 27.94
CA PRO A 36 21.18 6.31 29.32
C PRO A 36 20.38 7.25 30.23
N GLY A 37 19.85 6.75 31.35
CA GLY A 37 19.05 7.54 32.30
C GLY A 37 17.60 7.81 31.88
N SER A 38 17.15 7.25 30.75
CA SER A 38 15.78 7.40 30.26
C SER A 38 14.72 6.90 31.24
N PRO A 39 13.55 7.57 31.34
CA PRO A 39 12.39 7.03 32.04
C PRO A 39 11.85 5.73 31.40
N CYS A 40 12.06 5.53 30.10
CA CYS A 40 11.63 4.35 29.36
C CYS A 40 12.52 3.12 29.58
N ALA A 41 13.66 3.27 30.25
CA ALA A 41 14.56 2.16 30.54
C ALA A 41 13.82 1.00 31.24
N ASN A 42 12.91 1.28 32.18
CA ASN A 42 12.13 0.23 32.84
C ASN A 42 11.21 -0.54 31.88
N VAL A 43 10.61 0.17 30.93
CA VAL A 43 9.64 -0.40 29.98
C VAL A 43 10.36 -1.25 28.94
N CYS A 44 11.53 -0.81 28.51
CA CYS A 44 12.37 -1.48 27.52
C CYS A 44 13.22 -2.63 28.09
N ASN A 45 12.91 -3.10 29.29
CA ASN A 45 13.68 -4.13 30.00
C ASN A 45 15.15 -3.75 30.21
N LYS A 46 15.36 -2.61 30.90
CA LYS A 46 16.48 -1.99 31.66
C LYS A 46 17.89 -2.57 31.64
N VAL A 47 17.98 -3.84 31.39
CA VAL A 47 19.11 -4.67 31.70
C VAL A 47 19.87 -4.96 30.38
N SER A 48 19.26 -4.77 29.19
CA SER A 48 19.96 -4.90 27.89
C SER A 48 20.79 -3.69 27.51
N SER A 49 22.00 -3.96 27.03
CA SER A 49 22.83 -2.96 26.38
C SER A 49 22.58 -2.87 24.88
N ASN A 50 21.93 -3.81 24.20
CA ASN A 50 21.80 -3.80 22.74
C ASN A 50 20.41 -4.28 22.33
N THR A 51 19.86 -3.72 21.24
CA THR A 51 18.69 -4.30 20.60
C THR A 51 19.10 -5.59 19.90
N THR A 52 18.39 -6.68 20.18
CA THR A 52 18.63 -8.01 19.60
C THR A 52 17.38 -8.52 18.89
N ALA A 53 17.56 -9.36 17.87
CA ALA A 53 16.46 -10.02 17.16
C ALA A 53 15.59 -10.90 18.09
N SER A 54 16.14 -11.34 19.23
CA SER A 54 15.41 -12.04 20.29
C SER A 54 14.26 -11.25 20.88
N GLU A 55 14.20 -9.93 20.70
CA GLU A 55 13.15 -9.02 21.23
C GLU A 55 12.13 -8.56 20.17
N ILE A 56 12.30 -8.97 18.90
CA ILE A 56 11.51 -8.48 17.77
C ILE A 56 10.57 -9.53 17.18
N VAL A 57 9.34 -9.15 16.89
CA VAL A 57 8.39 -9.96 16.13
C VAL A 57 8.10 -9.31 14.78
N CYS A 58 7.65 -10.09 13.80
CA CYS A 58 7.53 -9.62 12.41
C CYS A 58 6.11 -9.69 11.84
N LEU A 59 5.19 -10.36 12.53
CA LEU A 59 3.78 -10.44 12.15
C LEU A 59 2.97 -9.49 13.02
N ASP A 60 2.02 -8.78 12.43
CA ASP A 60 1.21 -7.77 13.10
C ASP A 60 0.51 -8.35 14.34
N GLU A 61 -0.07 -9.54 14.20
CA GLU A 61 -0.78 -10.26 15.28
C GLU A 61 0.13 -10.52 16.50
N GLN A 62 1.42 -10.76 16.28
CA GLN A 62 2.36 -11.10 17.36
C GLN A 62 2.68 -9.92 18.28
N PHE A 63 2.53 -8.67 17.82
CA PHE A 63 2.77 -7.48 18.64
C PHE A 63 1.79 -7.40 19.82
N SER A 64 0.55 -7.87 19.66
CA SER A 64 -0.44 -7.87 20.75
C SER A 64 -0.57 -9.21 21.47
N GLN A 65 -0.28 -10.33 20.79
CA GLN A 65 -0.53 -11.67 21.32
C GLN A 65 0.66 -12.30 22.04
N THR A 66 1.88 -11.83 21.78
CA THR A 66 3.09 -12.39 22.39
C THR A 66 3.69 -11.40 23.38
N THR A 67 4.25 -11.90 24.49
CA THR A 67 4.96 -11.05 25.47
C THR A 67 6.09 -10.27 24.80
N LYS A 68 6.84 -10.93 23.93
CA LYS A 68 7.93 -10.33 23.16
C LYS A 68 7.45 -9.15 22.30
N GLY A 69 6.37 -9.35 21.56
CA GLY A 69 5.77 -8.31 20.72
C GLY A 69 5.21 -7.16 21.55
N SER A 70 4.53 -7.45 22.66
CA SER A 70 3.98 -6.42 23.53
C SER A 70 5.07 -5.62 24.23
N ASP A 71 6.16 -6.27 24.65
CA ASP A 71 7.32 -5.61 25.27
C ASP A 71 8.03 -4.70 24.27
N PHE A 72 8.20 -5.16 23.02
CA PHE A 72 8.73 -4.33 21.94
C PHE A 72 7.85 -3.09 21.70
N GLN A 73 6.54 -3.31 21.54
CA GLN A 73 5.58 -2.24 21.31
C GLN A 73 5.63 -1.24 22.47
N ASN A 74 5.41 -1.66 23.71
CA ASN A 74 5.41 -0.80 24.89
C ASN A 74 6.70 0.03 25.02
N CYS A 75 7.86 -0.58 24.74
CA CYS A 75 9.13 0.13 24.76
C CYS A 75 9.20 1.23 23.70
N VAL A 76 8.92 0.89 22.44
CA VAL A 76 8.99 1.85 21.33
C VAL A 76 7.95 2.95 21.52
N GLU A 77 6.74 2.63 21.98
CA GLU A 77 5.72 3.62 22.32
C GLU A 77 6.22 4.60 23.38
N CYS A 78 6.81 4.11 24.47
CA CYS A 78 7.41 4.97 25.50
C CYS A 78 8.50 5.86 24.91
N GLN A 79 9.40 5.29 24.11
CA GLN A 79 10.53 6.01 23.51
C GLN A 79 10.08 7.13 22.56
N LEU A 80 9.10 6.85 21.70
CA LEU A 80 8.57 7.83 20.76
C LEU A 80 7.77 8.94 21.46
N GLU A 81 7.11 8.66 22.58
CA GLU A 81 6.37 9.68 23.35
C GLU A 81 7.26 10.48 24.33
N SER A 82 8.42 9.94 24.67
CA SER A 82 9.37 10.56 25.60
C SER A 82 9.98 11.83 25.00
N THR A 83 10.13 12.85 25.84
CA THR A 83 10.88 14.08 25.52
C THR A 83 12.30 14.07 26.09
N TYR A 84 12.73 12.92 26.61
CA TYR A 84 14.02 12.78 27.27
C TYR A 84 15.16 12.74 26.26
N SER A 85 16.19 13.53 26.53
CA SER A 85 17.48 13.48 25.87
C SER A 85 18.60 13.59 26.89
N ASP A 86 19.70 12.90 26.60
CA ASP A 86 20.94 13.01 27.33
C ASP A 86 21.90 13.94 26.58
N SER A 87 22.05 15.17 27.07
CA SER A 87 22.95 16.17 26.51
C SER A 87 24.42 15.74 26.50
N SER A 88 24.82 14.76 27.33
CA SER A 88 26.22 14.33 27.42
C SER A 88 26.61 13.35 26.32
N SER A 89 25.71 12.42 25.97
CA SER A 89 25.92 11.47 24.88
C SER A 89 25.33 11.92 23.53
N GLY A 90 24.48 12.95 23.54
CA GLY A 90 23.76 13.42 22.35
C GLY A 90 22.63 12.49 21.91
N GLN A 91 22.23 11.54 22.76
CA GLN A 91 21.19 10.55 22.46
C GLN A 91 19.83 11.01 23.00
N ALA A 92 18.76 10.69 22.28
CA ALA A 92 17.40 10.91 22.73
C ALA A 92 16.55 9.65 22.61
N ASP A 93 15.48 9.59 23.41
CA ASP A 93 14.59 8.44 23.41
C ASP A 93 13.91 8.25 22.05
N VAL A 94 13.52 9.34 21.38
CA VAL A 94 12.94 9.30 20.04
C VAL A 94 13.92 8.70 19.02
N ASP A 95 15.21 9.01 19.12
CA ASP A 95 16.22 8.45 18.21
C ASP A 95 16.34 6.93 18.41
N TRP A 96 16.31 6.46 19.66
CA TRP A 96 16.31 5.03 19.97
C TRP A 96 15.01 4.33 19.57
N GLY A 97 13.85 4.98 19.72
CA GLY A 97 12.56 4.45 19.25
C GLY A 97 12.56 4.22 17.74
N LEU A 98 13.00 5.22 16.98
CA LEU A 98 13.14 5.11 15.52
C LEU A 98 14.20 4.08 15.12
N TYR A 99 15.33 4.03 15.82
CA TYR A 99 16.34 2.99 15.62
C TYR A 99 15.75 1.58 15.83
N ASN A 100 14.95 1.37 16.88
CA ASN A 100 14.33 0.08 17.16
C ASN A 100 13.33 -0.32 16.06
N LEU A 101 12.57 0.63 15.49
CA LEU A 101 11.73 0.39 14.32
C LEU A 101 12.56 -0.01 13.08
N ARG A 102 13.67 0.69 12.82
CA ARG A 102 14.61 0.38 11.73
C ARG A 102 15.25 -0.99 11.88
N TYR A 103 15.68 -1.32 13.09
CA TYR A 103 16.26 -2.61 13.41
C TYR A 103 15.23 -3.72 13.18
N ALA A 104 14.00 -3.53 13.66
CA ALA A 104 12.92 -4.50 13.47
C ALA A 104 12.61 -4.73 11.99
N PHE A 105 12.48 -3.65 11.22
CA PHE A 105 12.28 -3.74 9.79
C PHE A 105 13.42 -4.53 9.12
N SER A 106 14.67 -4.16 9.37
CA SER A 106 15.82 -4.81 8.72
C SER A 106 15.95 -6.29 9.09
N SER A 107 15.68 -6.63 10.36
CA SER A 107 15.76 -8.02 10.85
C SER A 107 14.63 -8.89 10.31
N CYS A 108 13.44 -8.31 10.11
CA CYS A 108 12.28 -9.02 9.56
C CYS A 108 12.32 -9.16 8.04
N VAL A 109 12.83 -8.16 7.33
CA VAL A 109 12.79 -8.11 5.86
C VAL A 109 14.08 -8.67 5.23
N TYR A 110 15.24 -8.30 5.76
CA TYR A 110 16.54 -8.68 5.19
C TYR A 110 17.27 -9.75 6.00
N GLY A 111 16.82 -10.00 7.23
CA GLY A 111 17.51 -10.90 8.16
C GLY A 111 18.83 -10.32 8.69
N PHE A 112 18.94 -8.99 8.73
CA PHE A 112 20.13 -8.28 9.21
C PHE A 112 19.77 -7.35 10.39
N PRO A 113 20.58 -7.30 11.47
CA PRO A 113 21.85 -8.03 11.67
C PRO A 113 21.65 -9.52 12.04
N GLU A 114 20.45 -9.90 12.45
CA GLU A 114 20.09 -11.28 12.75
C GLU A 114 18.67 -11.57 12.26
N GLN A 115 18.44 -12.78 11.75
CA GLN A 115 17.15 -13.18 11.23
C GLN A 115 16.17 -13.53 12.37
N VAL A 116 15.05 -12.81 12.43
CA VAL A 116 14.01 -13.03 13.45
C VAL A 116 13.13 -14.24 13.13
N ALA A 117 12.68 -14.34 11.87
CA ALA A 117 11.78 -15.38 11.42
C ALA A 117 11.95 -15.65 9.93
N ASN A 118 11.77 -16.92 9.52
CA ASN A 118 11.72 -17.31 8.11
C ASN A 118 10.30 -17.08 7.57
N ILE A 119 9.94 -15.81 7.37
CA ILE A 119 8.64 -15.45 6.78
C ILE A 119 8.82 -15.29 5.27
N SER A 120 8.05 -16.07 4.51
CA SER A 120 8.05 -15.98 3.06
C SER A 120 7.13 -14.84 2.61
N SER A 121 7.64 -13.61 2.62
CA SER A 121 6.89 -12.44 2.14
C SER A 121 7.25 -12.14 0.68
N PRO A 122 6.26 -11.95 -0.22
CA PRO A 122 6.52 -11.52 -1.60
C PRO A 122 7.11 -10.10 -1.66
N CYS A 123 7.05 -9.33 -0.58
CA CYS A 123 7.45 -7.94 -0.53
C CYS A 123 8.95 -7.70 -0.32
N VAL A 124 9.71 -8.71 0.10
CA VAL A 124 11.17 -8.60 0.30
C VAL A 124 11.85 -8.06 -0.97
N VAL A 125 11.46 -8.55 -2.14
CA VAL A 125 12.03 -8.11 -3.43
C VAL A 125 11.71 -6.65 -3.72
N SER A 126 10.48 -6.20 -3.46
CA SER A 126 10.05 -4.80 -3.64
C SER A 126 10.82 -3.85 -2.72
N CYS A 127 11.26 -4.34 -1.56
CA CYS A 127 11.98 -3.57 -0.56
C CYS A 127 13.51 -3.73 -0.66
N GLN A 128 14.02 -4.63 -1.51
CA GLN A 128 15.44 -4.99 -1.53
C GLN A 128 16.37 -3.79 -1.73
N SER A 129 15.96 -2.84 -2.56
CA SER A 129 16.76 -1.63 -2.85
C SER A 129 16.98 -0.73 -1.63
N LEU A 130 16.17 -0.84 -0.58
CA LEU A 130 16.33 -0.06 0.66
C LEU A 130 17.40 -0.63 1.59
N SER A 131 17.80 -1.90 1.41
CA SER A 131 18.72 -2.63 2.31
C SER A 131 19.98 -1.84 2.66
N SER A 132 20.70 -1.33 1.65
CA SER A 132 21.95 -0.60 1.88
C SER A 132 21.80 0.67 2.72
N ALA A 133 20.62 1.30 2.74
CA ALA A 133 20.35 2.40 3.66
C ALA A 133 19.91 1.89 5.02
N LEU A 134 19.00 0.93 5.08
CA LEU A 134 18.39 0.46 6.32
C LEU A 134 19.34 -0.40 7.18
N GLU A 135 20.38 -0.98 6.60
CA GLU A 135 21.41 -1.77 7.29
C GLU A 135 22.63 -0.92 7.72
N TYR A 136 22.79 0.28 7.17
CA TYR A 136 23.96 1.15 7.40
C TYR A 136 24.18 1.54 8.88
N ASP A 137 25.31 1.17 9.48
CA ASP A 137 25.62 1.42 10.91
C ASP A 137 24.54 0.88 11.87
N LEU A 138 23.81 -0.17 11.47
CA LEU A 138 22.78 -0.77 12.31
C LEU A 138 23.36 -1.63 13.46
N ASP A 139 24.58 -2.14 13.31
CA ASP A 139 25.33 -2.93 14.29
C ASP A 139 26.20 -2.08 15.24
N ASP A 140 26.52 -0.84 14.86
CA ASP A 140 27.27 0.13 15.67
C ASP A 140 26.53 1.47 15.85
N PRO A 141 25.36 1.49 16.52
CA PRO A 141 24.59 2.72 16.70
C PRO A 141 25.23 3.67 17.71
N SER A 142 25.19 4.97 17.41
CA SER A 142 25.75 6.03 18.22
C SER A 142 24.89 7.30 18.15
N GLY A 143 25.09 8.23 19.10
CA GLY A 143 24.38 9.52 19.14
C GLY A 143 24.59 10.42 17.91
N VAL A 144 25.48 10.06 16.99
CA VAL A 144 25.82 10.85 15.80
C VAL A 144 25.44 10.17 14.48
N ASN A 145 25.00 8.91 14.48
CA ASN A 145 24.75 8.16 13.25
C ASN A 145 23.28 7.78 13.00
N PHE A 146 22.36 8.17 13.89
CA PHE A 146 20.92 7.85 13.78
C PHE A 146 20.26 8.28 12.47
N ASP A 147 20.77 9.31 11.79
CA ASP A 147 20.21 9.87 10.54
C ASP A 147 21.16 9.85 9.34
N THR A 148 22.38 9.31 9.48
CA THR A 148 23.41 9.34 8.42
C THR A 148 23.00 8.63 7.12
N TRP A 149 22.10 7.66 7.23
CA TRP A 149 21.57 6.87 6.13
C TRP A 149 20.36 7.51 5.42
N CYS A 150 19.74 8.54 6.01
CA CYS A 150 18.58 9.23 5.42
C CYS A 150 18.89 9.87 4.05
N GLY A 151 20.15 10.26 3.82
CA GLY A 151 20.60 10.86 2.56
C GLY A 151 20.99 9.85 1.48
N ALA A 152 20.92 8.55 1.77
CA ALA A 152 21.30 7.51 0.81
C ALA A 152 20.32 7.46 -0.37
N SER A 153 20.83 7.37 -1.59
CA SER A 153 19.99 7.22 -2.80
C SER A 153 19.11 5.96 -2.78
N SER A 154 19.52 4.94 -2.04
CA SER A 154 18.74 3.73 -1.77
C SER A 154 17.52 3.98 -0.88
N PHE A 155 17.49 5.07 -0.11
CA PHE A 155 16.35 5.47 0.72
C PHE A 155 15.49 6.56 0.06
N ALA A 156 15.29 6.44 -1.25
CA ALA A 156 14.48 7.40 -2.00
C ALA A 156 12.96 7.15 -1.80
N ASP A 157 12.20 8.24 -1.75
CA ASP A 157 10.75 8.27 -1.57
C ASP A 157 9.96 7.30 -2.48
N ASN A 158 10.35 7.19 -3.75
CA ASN A 158 9.67 6.29 -4.70
C ASN A 158 9.92 4.81 -4.39
N ILE A 159 11.10 4.48 -3.83
CA ILE A 159 11.46 3.11 -3.43
C ILE A 159 10.71 2.76 -2.14
N ILE A 160 10.67 3.70 -1.19
CA ILE A 160 9.92 3.57 0.06
C ILE A 160 8.45 3.29 -0.23
N SER A 161 7.80 4.13 -1.06
CA SER A 161 6.38 3.95 -1.39
C SER A 161 6.08 2.65 -2.14
N GLN A 162 7.01 2.13 -2.95
CA GLN A 162 6.85 0.82 -3.57
C GLN A 162 6.86 -0.31 -2.53
N CYS A 163 7.76 -0.22 -1.55
CA CYS A 163 7.88 -1.19 -0.46
C CYS A 163 6.64 -1.14 0.47
N GLU A 164 6.25 0.05 0.91
CA GLU A 164 5.06 0.29 1.75
C GLU A 164 3.79 -0.23 1.08
N PHE A 165 3.62 0.06 -0.21
CA PHE A 165 2.47 -0.42 -0.97
C PHE A 165 2.38 -1.94 -0.96
N CYS A 166 3.50 -2.65 -1.11
CA CYS A 166 3.50 -4.10 -1.08
C CYS A 166 3.08 -4.64 0.28
N TYR A 167 3.67 -4.13 1.37
CA TYR A 167 3.32 -4.60 2.73
C TYR A 167 1.88 -4.26 3.11
N ASN A 168 1.33 -3.15 2.64
CA ASN A 168 -0.09 -2.82 2.83
C ASN A 168 -1.05 -3.88 2.22
N LEU A 169 -0.64 -4.56 1.13
CA LEU A 169 -1.43 -5.64 0.52
C LEU A 169 -1.48 -6.90 1.40
N THR A 170 -0.63 -7.01 2.43
CA THR A 170 -0.64 -8.15 3.37
C THR A 170 -1.74 -8.07 4.42
N SER A 171 -2.47 -6.94 4.52
CA SER A 171 -3.55 -6.70 5.49
C SER A 171 -4.65 -7.77 5.53
N ASN A 172 -4.89 -8.48 4.43
CA ASN A 172 -5.92 -9.53 4.34
C ASN A 172 -5.32 -10.95 4.41
N MET A 173 -4.04 -11.10 4.73
CA MET A 173 -3.36 -12.38 4.85
C MET A 173 -3.30 -12.82 6.31
N THR A 174 -3.17 -14.13 6.55
CA THR A 174 -2.96 -14.68 7.90
C THR A 174 -1.63 -14.20 8.49
N ASP A 175 -0.63 -14.01 7.65
CA ASP A 175 0.68 -13.47 8.01
C ASP A 175 0.74 -11.97 7.66
N SER A 176 -0.17 -11.16 8.23
CA SER A 176 -0.17 -9.71 8.01
C SER A 176 1.10 -9.04 8.55
N GLN A 177 1.65 -8.11 7.78
CA GLN A 177 2.89 -7.39 8.06
C GLN A 177 2.80 -5.89 7.73
N VAL A 178 1.61 -5.29 7.89
CA VAL A 178 1.33 -3.88 7.61
C VAL A 178 2.16 -2.97 8.52
N TYR A 179 2.50 -3.41 9.74
CA TYR A 179 3.28 -2.60 10.67
C TYR A 179 4.65 -2.27 10.10
N LEU A 180 5.25 -3.16 9.30
CA LEU A 180 6.52 -2.91 8.63
C LEU A 180 6.44 -1.72 7.65
N ALA A 181 5.31 -1.54 6.96
CA ALA A 181 5.08 -0.35 6.12
C ALA A 181 5.03 0.92 6.97
N ASN A 182 4.36 0.87 8.13
CA ASN A 182 4.25 2.01 9.03
C ASN A 182 5.58 2.36 9.71
N PHE A 183 6.42 1.35 10.00
CA PHE A 183 7.77 1.56 10.51
C PHE A 183 8.59 2.33 9.48
N LEU A 184 8.50 1.93 8.20
CA LEU A 184 9.19 2.58 7.10
C LEU A 184 8.72 4.02 6.89
N GLU A 185 7.41 4.29 6.98
CA GLU A 185 6.86 5.65 6.86
C GLU A 185 7.26 6.52 8.07
N ALA A 186 7.33 5.97 9.29
CA ALA A 186 7.83 6.69 10.47
C ALA A 186 9.30 7.09 10.31
N LEU A 187 10.12 6.18 9.77
CA LEU A 187 11.52 6.42 9.43
C LEU A 187 11.66 7.50 8.36
N ARG A 188 10.87 7.39 7.29
CA ARG A 188 10.79 8.38 6.21
C ARG A 188 10.41 9.76 6.75
N TYR A 189 9.39 9.84 7.61
CA TYR A 189 8.97 11.10 8.24
C TYR A 189 10.15 11.76 8.94
N ASN A 190 10.89 11.03 9.79
CA ASN A 190 12.00 11.62 10.54
C ASN A 190 13.18 12.04 9.66
N CYS A 191 13.41 11.35 8.53
CA CYS A 191 14.43 11.76 7.56
C CYS A 191 14.08 13.10 6.87
N HIS A 192 12.81 13.35 6.58
CA HIS A 192 12.36 14.63 5.99
C HIS A 192 12.18 15.73 7.03
N PHE A 193 11.56 15.39 8.16
CA PHE A 193 11.15 16.29 9.23
C PHE A 193 11.75 15.79 10.55
N ARG A 194 13.03 16.11 10.74
CA ARG A 194 13.78 15.66 11.92
C ARG A 194 13.09 16.10 13.20
N THR A 195 12.77 15.13 14.04
CA THR A 195 12.23 15.40 15.37
C THR A 195 13.35 15.94 16.26
N PRO A 196 13.20 17.11 16.89
CA PRO A 196 14.17 17.60 17.86
C PRO A 196 14.29 16.65 19.05
N THR A 197 15.49 16.45 19.58
CA THR A 197 15.80 15.53 20.70
C THR A 197 15.05 15.81 22.01
N SER A 198 14.35 16.95 22.13
CA SER A 198 13.56 17.35 23.31
C SER A 198 12.06 17.34 23.06
N LYS A 199 11.61 16.71 21.97
CA LYS A 199 10.21 16.62 21.56
C LYS A 199 9.84 15.17 21.33
N ALA A 200 8.61 14.82 21.68
CA ALA A 200 8.01 13.56 21.32
C ALA A 200 7.88 13.46 19.78
N PHE A 201 7.91 12.24 19.28
CA PHE A 201 7.68 11.93 17.89
C PHE A 201 6.27 12.37 17.46
N PRO A 202 6.10 13.04 16.31
CA PRO A 202 4.81 13.64 15.97
C PRO A 202 3.74 12.63 15.54
N ILE A 203 4.15 11.48 15.01
CA ILE A 203 3.24 10.40 14.65
C ILE A 203 2.98 9.57 15.91
N SER A 204 1.72 9.47 16.31
CA SER A 204 1.36 8.73 17.52
C SER A 204 1.76 7.25 17.39
N PRO A 205 2.32 6.62 18.44
CA PRO A 205 2.75 5.23 18.35
C PRO A 205 1.62 4.25 18.01
N SER A 206 0.40 4.53 18.49
CA SER A 206 -0.81 3.77 18.13
C SER A 206 -1.14 3.76 16.64
N ARG A 207 -0.61 4.72 15.87
CA ARG A 207 -0.74 4.75 14.40
C ARG A 207 0.40 4.02 13.71
N VAL A 208 1.56 3.92 14.35
CA VAL A 208 2.70 3.12 13.89
C VAL A 208 2.36 1.63 14.04
N PHE A 209 1.83 1.22 15.20
CA PHE A 209 1.36 -0.14 15.47
C PHE A 209 -0.13 -0.29 15.11
N SER A 210 -0.46 -0.05 13.85
CA SER A 210 -1.82 -0.16 13.31
C SER A 210 -1.84 -0.92 11.99
N GLU A 211 -2.92 -1.66 11.73
CA GLU A 211 -3.16 -2.32 10.44
C GLU A 211 -3.59 -1.34 9.34
N SER A 212 -3.67 -0.04 9.66
CA SER A 212 -3.92 1.02 8.69
C SER A 212 -2.61 1.67 8.26
N LEU A 213 -2.37 1.71 6.95
CA LEU A 213 -1.21 2.37 6.37
C LEU A 213 -1.18 3.87 6.73
N LEU A 214 -0.03 4.33 7.22
CA LEU A 214 0.25 5.75 7.44
C LEU A 214 0.21 6.53 6.11
N PRO A 215 -0.36 7.75 6.09
CA PRO A 215 -0.29 8.59 4.91
C PRO A 215 1.16 9.03 4.68
N GLN A 216 1.53 9.15 3.41
CA GLN A 216 2.84 9.68 3.02
C GLN A 216 3.11 11.06 3.64
N SER A 217 4.26 11.17 4.29
CA SER A 217 4.71 12.37 4.98
C SER A 217 5.11 13.48 4.01
N THR A 218 4.15 14.37 3.73
CA THR A 218 4.35 15.54 2.85
C THR A 218 4.48 16.87 3.60
N VAL A 219 4.21 16.87 4.90
CA VAL A 219 4.16 18.07 5.74
C VAL A 219 4.83 17.82 7.09
N ASP A 220 5.48 18.87 7.61
CA ASP A 220 6.00 18.88 8.97
C ASP A 220 4.83 18.96 9.96
N LEU A 221 4.70 17.95 10.82
CA LEU A 221 3.66 17.88 11.85
C LEU A 221 4.04 18.65 13.13
N ILE A 222 5.32 18.99 13.33
CA ILE A 222 5.83 19.77 14.48
C ILE A 222 5.64 21.26 14.21
N SER A 223 6.02 21.69 13.01
CA SER A 223 5.82 23.05 12.54
C SER A 223 5.09 23.01 11.21
N PRO A 224 3.74 22.87 11.22
CA PRO A 224 2.95 23.00 10.01
C PRO A 224 3.08 24.44 9.53
N SER A 225 4.12 24.70 8.73
CA SER A 225 4.32 25.98 8.09
C SER A 225 3.05 26.26 7.28
N ALA A 226 2.35 27.34 7.62
CA ALA A 226 1.22 27.88 6.87
C ALA A 226 1.65 28.44 5.50
N LYS A 227 2.53 27.73 4.80
CA LYS A 227 2.93 27.94 3.42
C LYS A 227 2.78 26.59 2.73
N PRO A 228 1.68 26.35 2.02
CA PRO A 228 1.65 25.25 1.08
C PRO A 228 2.80 25.48 0.10
N ASN A 229 3.82 24.62 0.17
CA ASN A 229 4.81 24.55 -0.90
C ASN A 229 4.02 24.35 -2.19
N SER A 230 4.15 25.32 -3.09
CA SER A 230 3.39 25.52 -4.32
C SER A 230 3.55 24.44 -5.40
N GLY A 231 3.80 23.19 -4.99
CA GLY A 231 3.88 22.00 -5.85
C GLY A 231 2.55 21.24 -5.95
N SER A 232 1.81 21.07 -4.84
CA SER A 232 0.55 20.31 -4.86
C SER A 232 -0.62 21.13 -5.44
N SER A 233 -0.64 22.45 -5.18
CA SER A 233 -1.66 23.33 -5.74
C SER A 233 -1.52 23.50 -7.25
N ARG A 234 -0.30 23.45 -7.81
CA ARG A 234 -0.09 23.50 -9.27
C ARG A 234 -0.62 22.24 -9.95
N LEU A 235 -0.40 21.04 -9.40
CA LEU A 235 -0.92 19.81 -9.98
C LEU A 235 -2.45 19.72 -9.90
N ALA A 236 -3.05 20.11 -8.76
CA ALA A 236 -4.50 20.17 -8.63
C ALA A 236 -5.15 21.22 -9.56
N LEU A 237 -4.52 22.41 -9.72
CA LEU A 237 -4.98 23.42 -10.68
C LEU A 237 -4.79 22.96 -12.14
N ILE A 238 -3.68 22.28 -12.46
CA ILE A 238 -3.38 21.79 -13.82
C ILE A 238 -4.37 20.69 -14.24
N ILE A 239 -4.88 19.86 -13.30
CA ILE A 239 -5.87 18.82 -13.61
C ILE A 239 -7.30 19.37 -13.56
N ALA A 240 -7.61 20.33 -12.67
CA ALA A 240 -8.95 20.90 -12.56
C ALA A 240 -9.32 21.86 -13.71
N LEU A 241 -8.36 22.63 -14.24
CA LEU A 241 -8.57 23.56 -15.37
C LEU A 241 -9.06 22.90 -16.67
N PRO A 242 -8.46 21.80 -17.17
CA PRO A 242 -8.91 21.16 -18.40
C PRO A 242 -10.27 20.49 -18.23
N ILE A 243 -10.56 19.93 -17.05
CA ILE A 243 -11.86 19.30 -16.76
C ILE A 243 -12.97 20.35 -16.76
N LEU A 244 -12.78 21.47 -16.05
CA LEU A 244 -13.77 22.55 -16.02
C LEU A 244 -13.93 23.20 -17.41
N GLY A 245 -12.84 23.40 -18.15
CA GLY A 245 -12.87 23.91 -19.52
C GLY A 245 -13.62 22.99 -20.48
N PHE A 246 -13.41 21.67 -20.37
CA PHE A 246 -14.10 20.68 -21.20
C PHE A 246 -15.60 20.62 -20.92
N VAL A 247 -16.00 20.70 -19.64
CA VAL A 247 -17.42 20.74 -19.25
C VAL A 247 -18.11 22.00 -19.79
N ILE A 248 -17.46 23.17 -19.69
CA ILE A 248 -18.01 24.42 -20.24
C ILE A 248 -18.15 24.34 -21.77
N LEU A 249 -17.16 23.76 -22.45
CA LEU A 249 -17.18 23.59 -23.90
C LEU A 249 -18.31 22.66 -24.36
N ILE A 250 -18.55 21.55 -23.65
CA ILE A 250 -19.70 20.65 -23.91
C ILE A 250 -21.02 21.38 -23.69
N CYS A 251 -21.14 22.16 -22.61
CA CYS A 251 -22.36 22.93 -22.33
C CYS A 251 -22.67 23.95 -23.45
N ILE A 252 -21.65 24.68 -23.94
CA ILE A 252 -21.83 25.64 -25.04
C ILE A 252 -22.21 24.92 -26.33
N LEU A 253 -21.58 23.79 -26.65
CA LEU A 253 -21.94 22.98 -27.82
C LEU A 253 -23.38 22.45 -27.72
N ALA A 254 -23.79 21.93 -26.57
CA ALA A 254 -25.15 21.42 -26.35
C ALA A 254 -26.20 22.52 -26.51
N VAL A 255 -25.96 23.70 -25.92
CA VAL A 255 -26.85 24.86 -26.05
C VAL A 255 -26.87 25.37 -27.50
N GLY A 256 -25.71 25.49 -28.14
CA GLY A 256 -25.59 25.87 -29.55
C GLY A 256 -26.35 24.93 -30.49
N CYS A 257 -26.20 23.62 -30.31
CA CYS A 257 -26.94 22.60 -31.04
C CYS A 257 -28.45 22.70 -30.81
N PHE A 258 -28.89 22.94 -29.58
CA PHE A 258 -30.32 23.09 -29.26
C PHE A 258 -30.93 24.33 -29.95
N PHE A 259 -30.25 25.47 -29.91
CA PHE A 259 -30.69 26.68 -30.59
C PHE A 259 -30.65 26.53 -32.11
N PHE A 260 -29.61 25.91 -32.66
CA PHE A 260 -29.49 25.64 -34.09
C PHE A 260 -30.61 24.72 -34.59
N ILE A 261 -30.92 23.64 -33.86
CA ILE A 261 -32.03 22.74 -34.19
C ILE A 261 -33.38 23.48 -34.09
N ARG A 262 -33.60 24.30 -33.05
CA ARG A 262 -34.85 25.10 -32.95
C ARG A 262 -34.95 26.13 -34.07
N TRP A 263 -33.85 26.79 -34.42
CA TRP A 263 -33.83 27.77 -35.50
C TRP A 263 -34.08 27.12 -36.85
N ARG A 264 -33.41 25.99 -37.14
CA ARG A 264 -33.66 25.18 -38.34
C ARG A 264 -35.11 24.68 -38.40
N ARG A 265 -35.68 24.21 -37.28
CA ARG A 265 -37.10 23.81 -37.22
C ARG A 265 -38.04 25.00 -37.41
N LYS A 266 -37.72 26.19 -36.89
CA LYS A 266 -38.49 27.42 -37.18
C LYS A 266 -38.40 27.81 -38.65
N GLN A 267 -37.22 27.73 -39.26
CA GLN A 267 -37.02 28.08 -40.66
C GLN A 267 -37.70 27.08 -41.62
N ALA A 268 -37.63 25.77 -41.33
CA ALA A 268 -38.36 24.76 -42.07
C ALA A 268 -39.89 24.94 -41.98
N ARG A 269 -40.41 25.40 -40.83
CA ARG A 269 -41.83 25.76 -40.68
C ARG A 269 -42.21 27.01 -41.48
N LYS A 270 -41.29 27.97 -41.67
CA LYS A 270 -41.52 29.14 -42.53
C LYS A 270 -41.54 28.75 -44.01
N ASN A 271 -40.60 27.91 -44.46
CA ASN A 271 -40.58 27.43 -45.85
C ASN A 271 -41.80 26.54 -46.20
N ARG A 272 -42.31 25.76 -45.24
CA ARG A 272 -43.56 24.98 -45.44
C ARG A 272 -44.83 25.85 -45.50
N ARG A 273 -44.80 27.07 -44.96
CA ARG A 273 -45.94 28.02 -45.07
C ARG A 273 -45.98 28.73 -46.41
N SER A 274 -44.84 28.94 -47.08
CA SER A 274 -44.81 29.49 -48.43
C SER A 274 -45.25 28.47 -49.48
N ASP A 275 -44.90 27.18 -49.34
CA ASP A 275 -45.33 26.15 -50.32
C ASP A 275 -46.84 25.87 -50.28
N HIS A 276 -47.49 25.99 -49.13
CA HIS A 276 -48.95 25.77 -49.02
C HIS A 276 -49.77 26.92 -49.63
N LEU A 277 -49.21 28.12 -49.75
CA LEU A 277 -49.90 29.24 -50.42
C LEU A 277 -49.76 29.17 -51.94
N HIS A 278 -48.68 28.58 -52.46
CA HIS A 278 -48.50 28.35 -53.90
C HIS A 278 -49.16 27.04 -54.39
N ALA A 279 -49.32 26.02 -53.54
CA ALA A 279 -50.00 24.78 -53.91
C ALA A 279 -51.52 24.94 -54.11
N ARG A 280 -52.16 25.95 -53.48
CA ARG A 280 -53.61 26.17 -53.58
C ARG A 280 -54.05 26.97 -54.82
N TRP A 281 -53.13 27.62 -55.53
CA TRP A 281 -53.48 28.40 -56.72
C TRP A 281 -53.59 27.57 -58.01
N ASN A 282 -53.21 26.28 -57.97
CA ASN A 282 -53.19 25.42 -59.15
C ASN A 282 -54.19 24.25 -59.10
N ASP A 283 -55.09 24.20 -58.10
CA ASP A 283 -56.14 23.19 -58.00
C ASP A 283 -57.50 23.77 -58.41
N THR A 284 -57.97 23.43 -59.61
CA THR A 284 -59.25 23.86 -60.19
C THR A 284 -60.43 22.92 -59.90
N THR A 285 -60.42 22.16 -58.79
CA THR A 285 -61.38 21.04 -58.62
C THR A 285 -62.27 21.07 -57.37
N ILE A 286 -62.26 22.12 -56.53
CA ILE A 286 -63.13 22.14 -55.33
C ILE A 286 -64.35 23.05 -55.54
N SER A 287 -65.45 22.40 -55.92
CA SER A 287 -66.82 22.92 -55.76
C SER A 287 -67.18 23.01 -54.27
N THR A 288 -67.74 24.14 -53.88
CA THR A 288 -68.32 24.46 -52.56
C THR A 288 -69.44 23.48 -52.17
N PRO A 289 -69.50 22.97 -50.92
CA PRO A 289 -70.70 22.28 -50.45
C PRO A 289 -71.71 23.29 -49.89
N ALA A 290 -72.93 23.24 -50.43
CA ALA A 290 -74.11 23.90 -49.90
C ALA A 290 -74.92 22.93 -49.01
N HIS A 291 -75.36 23.44 -47.87
CA HIS A 291 -76.54 23.10 -47.06
C HIS A 291 -77.07 21.65 -46.98
N GLY A 292 -76.93 21.06 -45.78
CA GLY A 292 -78.06 20.58 -44.94
C GLY A 292 -78.68 19.22 -45.23
N ALA A 293 -78.60 18.28 -44.28
CA ALA A 293 -79.68 17.34 -43.93
C ALA A 293 -79.33 16.57 -42.65
N TRP A 294 -80.33 16.45 -41.77
CA TRP A 294 -80.33 15.79 -40.48
C TRP A 294 -80.78 14.33 -40.62
N ALA A 295 -80.19 13.39 -39.88
CA ALA A 295 -80.86 12.21 -39.29
C ALA A 295 -79.88 11.31 -38.51
N ASP A 296 -80.18 11.09 -37.24
CA ASP A 296 -79.72 10.01 -36.33
C ASP A 296 -80.73 8.83 -36.39
N PRO A 297 -80.61 7.71 -35.62
CA PRO A 297 -79.44 6.88 -35.22
C PRO A 297 -79.74 5.35 -35.30
N ALA A 298 -78.72 4.45 -35.27
CA ALA A 298 -78.92 3.04 -34.88
C ALA A 298 -77.61 2.28 -34.49
N MET A 299 -77.49 2.02 -33.18
CA MET A 299 -77.24 0.72 -32.49
C MET A 299 -76.39 -0.39 -33.18
N TYR A 300 -75.22 -0.75 -32.61
CA TYR A 300 -74.91 -2.07 -31.97
C TYR A 300 -73.45 -2.17 -31.47
N SER A 301 -73.23 -3.17 -30.60
CA SER A 301 -72.17 -3.45 -29.63
C SER A 301 -70.74 -3.80 -30.11
N GLN A 302 -69.79 -3.67 -29.16
CA GLN A 302 -68.40 -4.16 -29.13
C GLN A 302 -68.22 -5.69 -29.37
N PRO A 303 -66.99 -6.21 -29.70
CA PRO A 303 -65.91 -6.49 -28.72
C PRO A 303 -64.46 -6.15 -29.16
N MET A 304 -63.65 -5.78 -28.15
CA MET A 304 -62.20 -5.97 -27.93
C MET A 304 -61.35 -6.61 -29.05
N HIS A 305 -60.16 -6.04 -29.36
CA HIS A 305 -58.86 -6.72 -29.62
C HIS A 305 -57.67 -5.72 -29.48
N HIS A 306 -56.51 -6.21 -29.03
CA HIS A 306 -55.29 -5.54 -28.54
C HIS A 306 -54.60 -4.46 -29.43
N PRO A 307 -53.86 -3.50 -28.83
CA PRO A 307 -52.88 -2.68 -29.56
C PRO A 307 -51.48 -3.32 -29.50
N GLY A 308 -50.96 -3.73 -30.67
CA GLY A 308 -49.60 -4.24 -30.83
C GLY A 308 -48.70 -3.27 -31.61
N SER A 309 -47.45 -3.18 -31.14
CA SER A 309 -46.21 -2.88 -31.87
C SER A 309 -45.96 -1.47 -32.45
N GLY A 310 -44.97 -0.78 -31.85
CA GLY A 310 -44.35 0.43 -32.36
C GLY A 310 -43.17 0.16 -33.31
N HIS A 311 -42.77 1.18 -34.07
CA HIS A 311 -41.67 1.14 -35.04
C HIS A 311 -40.30 1.30 -34.37
N GLY A 312 -39.39 0.34 -34.61
CA GLY A 312 -37.97 0.41 -34.24
C GLY A 312 -37.14 1.28 -35.20
N PHE A 313 -36.01 1.80 -34.72
CA PHE A 313 -35.07 2.60 -35.50
C PHE A 313 -34.09 1.67 -36.24
N ASN A 314 -33.98 1.82 -37.57
CA ASN A 314 -32.96 1.17 -38.38
C ASN A 314 -31.83 2.15 -38.69
N PHE A 315 -30.58 1.71 -38.58
CA PHE A 315 -29.42 2.41 -39.15
C PHE A 315 -28.71 1.50 -40.14
N VAL A 316 -28.14 2.09 -41.19
CA VAL A 316 -27.45 1.40 -42.27
C VAL A 316 -25.97 1.81 -42.19
N ASP A 317 -25.07 0.85 -41.98
CA ASP A 317 -23.64 1.08 -42.06
C ASP A 317 -23.16 1.19 -43.51
N THR A 318 -21.99 1.80 -43.72
CA THR A 318 -21.40 2.15 -45.04
C THR A 318 -21.06 0.96 -45.95
N ASP A 319 -21.31 -0.26 -45.51
CA ASP A 319 -21.13 -1.53 -46.20
C ASP A 319 -22.46 -2.27 -46.52
N GLY A 320 -23.61 -1.62 -46.29
CA GLY A 320 -24.89 -1.98 -46.90
C GLY A 320 -25.61 -3.19 -46.30
N ARG A 321 -25.22 -3.66 -45.11
CA ARG A 321 -25.96 -4.71 -44.37
C ARG A 321 -26.82 -4.11 -43.27
N THR A 322 -28.09 -4.50 -43.23
CA THR A 322 -29.05 -4.10 -42.20
C THR A 322 -29.03 -5.10 -41.04
N GLN A 323 -28.84 -4.63 -39.81
CA GLN A 323 -29.08 -5.44 -38.61
C GLN A 323 -30.17 -4.81 -37.75
N GLU A 324 -31.09 -5.67 -37.28
CA GLU A 324 -32.21 -5.29 -36.43
C GLU A 324 -31.88 -5.70 -34.99
N VAL A 325 -31.70 -4.73 -34.09
CA VAL A 325 -31.43 -4.99 -32.66
C VAL A 325 -32.66 -4.67 -31.84
N GLY A 326 -33.34 -5.72 -31.37
CA GLY A 326 -34.49 -5.63 -30.47
C GLY A 326 -34.08 -5.68 -28.99
N PHE A 327 -34.72 -4.88 -28.15
CA PHE A 327 -34.54 -4.92 -26.70
C PHE A 327 -35.15 -6.20 -26.10
N SER A 328 -34.34 -7.08 -25.51
CA SER A 328 -34.84 -8.22 -24.74
C SER A 328 -35.21 -7.81 -23.31
N LYS A 329 -36.47 -8.05 -22.92
CA LYS A 329 -36.93 -7.98 -21.52
C LYS A 329 -36.73 -9.34 -20.84
N THR A 330 -36.34 -9.27 -19.57
CA THR A 330 -36.08 -10.31 -18.57
C THR A 330 -37.27 -11.27 -18.29
N HIS A 331 -37.04 -12.59 -18.24
CA HIS A 331 -37.23 -13.50 -17.07
C HIS A 331 -37.11 -15.01 -17.44
N TYR A 332 -36.26 -15.73 -16.67
CA TYR A 332 -36.23 -17.17 -16.28
C TYR A 332 -36.52 -18.29 -17.29
N VAL A 333 -35.50 -19.13 -17.55
CA VAL A 333 -35.63 -20.62 -17.62
C VAL A 333 -34.33 -21.28 -17.14
N GLU A 334 -34.47 -22.03 -16.04
CA GLU A 334 -33.93 -23.35 -15.67
C GLU A 334 -32.49 -23.78 -16.03
N ILE A 335 -31.77 -24.21 -14.99
CA ILE A 335 -30.48 -24.90 -15.02
C ILE A 335 -30.67 -26.29 -15.63
N ASN A 336 -29.89 -26.62 -16.67
CA ASN A 336 -29.59 -28.00 -16.99
C ASN A 336 -28.12 -28.14 -17.46
N GLU A 337 -27.47 -29.20 -17.00
CA GLU A 337 -26.02 -29.42 -17.07
C GLU A 337 -25.48 -29.84 -18.45
N SER A 338 -24.20 -29.47 -18.66
CA SER A 338 -23.15 -30.10 -19.51
C SER A 338 -23.19 -29.92 -21.04
N PRO A 339 -22.04 -30.06 -21.77
CA PRO A 339 -20.62 -30.04 -21.37
C PRO A 339 -19.80 -28.97 -22.14
N VAL A 340 -18.68 -28.54 -21.54
CA VAL A 340 -17.69 -27.67 -22.21
C VAL A 340 -16.86 -28.50 -23.20
N THR A 341 -17.02 -28.21 -24.49
CA THR A 341 -16.11 -28.66 -25.54
C THR A 341 -14.87 -27.77 -25.55
N VAL A 342 -13.73 -28.35 -25.15
CA VAL A 342 -12.40 -27.75 -25.28
C VAL A 342 -11.91 -27.92 -26.73
N PRO A 343 -11.41 -26.90 -27.44
CA PRO A 343 -10.64 -27.12 -28.64
C PRO A 343 -9.24 -27.59 -28.25
N SER A 344 -8.92 -28.80 -28.70
CA SER A 344 -7.59 -29.39 -28.63
C SER A 344 -6.63 -28.68 -29.60
N THR A 345 -5.47 -28.26 -29.11
CA THR A 345 -4.23 -28.38 -29.88
C THR A 345 -3.23 -29.17 -29.07
N THR A 346 -3.20 -30.45 -29.42
CA THR A 346 -2.24 -31.49 -29.08
C THR A 346 -0.80 -31.05 -29.39
N HIS A 347 0.10 -31.12 -28.41
CA HIS A 347 1.41 -31.75 -28.57
C HIS A 347 1.86 -32.30 -27.20
N SER A 348 2.08 -33.61 -27.16
CA SER A 348 2.54 -34.41 -26.02
C SER A 348 3.83 -35.16 -26.44
N PRO A 349 4.51 -35.94 -25.58
CA PRO A 349 5.87 -35.64 -25.12
C PRO A 349 6.92 -36.70 -25.53
N GLU A 350 8.10 -36.62 -24.91
CA GLU A 350 9.22 -37.58 -24.85
C GLU A 350 10.27 -37.56 -25.98
N GLN A 351 11.49 -37.11 -25.66
CA GLN A 351 12.59 -38.02 -25.27
C GLN A 351 13.88 -37.25 -24.91
N GLU A 352 14.32 -37.46 -23.67
CA GLU A 352 15.67 -37.97 -23.34
C GLU A 352 16.93 -37.33 -23.97
N LYS A 353 17.69 -36.60 -23.14
CA LYS A 353 19.15 -36.81 -22.96
C LYS A 353 19.67 -36.02 -21.76
N GLY A 354 20.14 -36.76 -20.75
CA GLY A 354 20.98 -36.21 -19.70
C GLY A 354 22.44 -36.16 -20.15
N TYR A 355 23.21 -35.20 -19.64
CA TYR A 355 24.66 -35.31 -19.52
C TYR A 355 25.17 -34.37 -18.41
N HIS A 356 25.59 -35.02 -17.32
CA HIS A 356 26.77 -34.77 -16.47
C HIS A 356 27.01 -33.42 -15.80
N ALA A 357 26.90 -33.48 -14.47
CA ALA A 357 27.68 -32.68 -13.53
C ALA A 357 29.19 -32.89 -13.73
N GLN A 358 29.95 -31.80 -13.77
CA GLN A 358 31.39 -31.79 -13.51
C GLN A 358 31.69 -30.75 -12.45
N THR A 359 31.98 -31.27 -11.26
CA THR A 359 32.70 -30.63 -10.17
C THR A 359 34.07 -30.16 -10.67
N TYR A 360 34.36 -28.87 -10.51
CA TYR A 360 35.71 -28.32 -10.67
C TYR A 360 36.21 -27.84 -9.29
N PHE A 361 37.01 -28.68 -8.65
CA PHE A 361 37.87 -28.28 -7.53
C PHE A 361 39.19 -27.77 -8.13
N PRO A 362 39.66 -26.55 -7.81
CA PRO A 362 41.05 -26.20 -8.00
C PRO A 362 41.89 -26.62 -6.79
N GLU A 363 42.97 -27.29 -7.13
CA GLU A 363 43.99 -27.91 -6.29
C GLU A 363 44.76 -26.88 -5.45
N ARG A 364 44.92 -27.18 -4.15
CA ARG A 364 45.71 -26.38 -3.20
C ARG A 364 47.20 -26.65 -3.42
N SER A 365 47.89 -25.73 -4.07
CA SER A 365 49.36 -25.74 -4.16
C SER A 365 49.98 -25.42 -2.79
N ILE A 366 50.69 -26.40 -2.22
CA ILE A 366 51.55 -26.25 -1.04
C ILE A 366 52.93 -25.81 -1.51
N SER A 367 53.41 -24.67 -1.03
CA SER A 367 54.81 -24.22 -1.16
C SER A 367 55.55 -24.36 0.19
N PRO A 368 56.85 -24.74 0.17
CA PRO A 368 57.63 -25.13 1.35
C PRO A 368 58.19 -23.93 2.17
N PRO A 369 58.73 -24.16 3.39
CA PRO A 369 59.03 -23.09 4.34
C PRO A 369 60.32 -22.34 4.00
N GLN A 370 60.30 -21.02 4.15
CA GLN A 370 61.53 -20.23 4.20
C GLN A 370 62.18 -20.34 5.58
N LYS A 371 63.45 -20.78 5.56
CA LYS A 371 64.44 -20.48 6.59
C LYS A 371 65.05 -19.12 6.28
N GLN A 372 64.93 -18.16 7.20
CA GLN A 372 66.05 -17.36 7.72
C GLN A 372 65.60 -16.56 8.94
#